data_AF-A0A3B8M7B5-F1
#
_entry.id   AF-A0A3B8M7B5-F1
#
_cell.length_a   1.000
_cell.length_b   1.000
_cell.length_c   1.000
_cell.angle_alpha   90.00
_cell.angle_beta   90.00
_cell.angle_gamma   90.00
#
_symmetry.space_group_name_H-M   'P 1'
#
loop_
_entity.id
_entity.type
_entity.pdbx_description
1 polymer ?
#
loop_
_entity_poly.entity_id
_entity_poly.type
_entity_poly.pdbx_seq_one_letter_code
_entity_poly.pdbx_strand_id
1 'polypeptide(L)'
;MNIDHVLVRDFADLHQGGATADAGDSFRPRKDGEGKPTGFQGHAFEIAVEEHLYHGSPLGVYPLIPSDPPTVWFGLVDWDAPRDPEPERQAANVTAALKHFGVTAFTEVSRNKGFHLWVYAQEPVCAQLMRNALIAACQLADSPILEVYPKQVALSGKGFGNGIRLPYPSSAVEGRQLIRLGSWTLTVQEFVKEAMASRVSKEKLEEIAALLPSPTLPPSPVVKRRRSDMDKLPVPVQEMLEHGPIGDDRSASLFTFACHLAGHGEAKESALPLMIQFDERWLQKFSTRADRDVRLDEMFDKAVQEVSYSQPSLYRKEQP
;
A
#
# COMPACT_ATOMS: atom_id res chain seq x y z
N MET A 1 33.60 -21.64 15.29
CA MET A 1 32.21 -22.00 14.97
C MET A 1 32.21 -22.39 13.50
N ASN A 2 31.65 -23.53 13.11
CA ASN A 2 31.56 -23.86 11.67
C ASN A 2 30.36 -23.11 11.10
N ILE A 3 30.57 -22.28 10.08
CA ILE A 3 29.50 -21.50 9.46
C ILE A 3 28.70 -22.42 8.54
N ASP A 4 27.38 -22.45 8.72
CA ASP A 4 26.48 -23.16 7.81
C ASP A 4 26.09 -22.23 6.64
N HIS A 5 26.80 -22.38 5.52
CA HIS A 5 26.57 -21.54 4.34
C HIS A 5 25.21 -21.80 3.66
N VAL A 6 24.63 -22.99 3.82
CA VAL A 6 23.28 -23.28 3.28
C VAL A 6 22.25 -22.52 4.09
N LEU A 7 22.36 -22.56 5.42
CA LEU A 7 21.51 -21.77 6.29
C LEU A 7 21.58 -20.27 5.99
N VAL A 8 22.79 -19.73 5.82
CA VAL A 8 23.00 -18.30 5.51
C VAL A 8 22.32 -17.91 4.20
N ARG A 9 22.53 -18.70 3.15
CA ARG A 9 21.92 -18.44 1.84
C ARG A 9 20.39 -18.53 1.90
N ASP A 10 19.85 -19.58 2.52
CA ASP A 10 18.40 -19.77 2.59
C ASP A 10 17.74 -18.69 3.48
N PHE A 11 18.40 -18.24 4.55
CA PHE A 11 17.96 -17.08 5.34
C PHE A 11 17.98 -15.79 4.52
N ALA A 12 19.03 -15.57 3.70
CA ALA A 12 19.11 -14.44 2.79
C ALA A 12 17.98 -14.49 1.75
N ASP A 13 17.71 -15.65 1.15
CA ASP A 13 16.67 -15.84 0.16
C ASP A 13 15.27 -15.48 0.69
N LEU A 14 14.98 -15.81 1.95
CA LEU A 14 13.74 -15.46 2.63
C LEU A 14 13.58 -13.94 2.87
N HIS A 15 14.69 -13.22 3.08
CA HIS A 15 14.69 -11.82 3.55
C HIS A 15 15.22 -10.83 2.52
N GLN A 16 15.12 -11.16 1.23
CA GLN A 16 15.48 -10.26 0.14
C GLN A 16 14.67 -8.96 0.16
N GLY A 17 15.30 -7.86 -0.24
CA GLY A 17 14.67 -6.53 -0.33
C GLY A 17 15.49 -5.57 -1.20
N GLY A 18 15.06 -4.30 -1.29
CA GLY A 18 15.70 -3.30 -2.15
C GLY A 18 16.89 -2.56 -1.51
N ALA A 19 17.11 -2.71 -0.21
CA ALA A 19 18.25 -2.14 0.52
C ALA A 19 18.43 -2.83 1.88
N THR A 20 19.61 -2.69 2.50
CA THR A 20 19.86 -3.13 3.88
C THR A 20 20.15 -1.96 4.82
N ALA A 21 20.14 -2.25 6.12
CA ALA A 21 20.44 -1.31 7.18
C ALA A 21 21.26 -1.95 8.30
N ASP A 22 22.13 -1.15 8.92
CA ASP A 22 22.64 -1.47 10.26
C ASP A 22 21.51 -1.29 11.27
N ALA A 23 21.25 -2.32 12.07
CA ALA A 23 20.07 -2.41 12.92
C ALA A 23 20.36 -2.56 14.43
N GLY A 24 21.57 -2.16 14.86
CA GLY A 24 21.98 -2.12 16.27
C GLY A 24 21.19 -1.09 17.09
N ASP A 25 21.88 -0.15 17.74
CA ASP A 25 21.21 0.88 18.56
C ASP A 25 20.43 1.90 17.72
N SER A 26 20.84 2.10 16.47
CA SER A 26 20.11 2.89 15.49
C SER A 26 19.81 2.07 14.25
N PHE A 27 18.77 2.46 13.50
CA PHE A 27 18.43 1.85 12.22
C PHE A 27 18.91 2.76 11.10
N ARG A 28 19.99 2.39 10.42
CA ARG A 28 20.65 3.25 9.41
C ARG A 28 20.82 2.52 8.09
N PRO A 29 20.27 3.03 6.97
CA PRO A 29 20.47 2.39 5.68
C PRO A 29 21.94 2.33 5.29
N ARG A 30 22.38 1.17 4.78
CA ARG A 30 23.71 0.97 4.21
C ARG A 30 23.78 1.58 2.82
N LYS A 31 24.80 2.42 2.60
CA LYS A 31 24.99 3.16 1.35
C LYS A 31 26.43 3.12 0.88
N ASP A 32 26.65 3.22 -0.41
CA ASP A 32 27.97 3.50 -0.99
C ASP A 32 28.31 5.00 -0.94
N GLY A 33 29.48 5.36 -1.48
CA GLY A 33 29.94 6.75 -1.57
C GLY A 33 29.06 7.66 -2.44
N GLU A 34 28.20 7.09 -3.29
CA GLU A 34 27.21 7.81 -4.12
C GLU A 34 25.83 7.88 -3.44
N GLY A 35 25.67 7.26 -2.28
CA GLY A 35 24.41 7.21 -1.54
C GLY A 35 23.43 6.12 -2.01
N LYS A 36 23.85 5.22 -2.91
CA LYS A 36 23.05 4.08 -3.39
C LYS A 36 23.07 2.93 -2.38
N PRO A 37 22.03 2.09 -2.33
CA PRO A 37 21.97 1.00 -1.36
C PRO A 37 23.05 -0.04 -1.64
N THR A 38 23.59 -0.66 -0.58
CA THR A 38 24.62 -1.69 -0.70
C THR A 38 24.25 -2.94 0.08
N GLY A 39 24.88 -4.08 -0.27
CA GLY A 39 24.80 -5.32 0.50
C GLY A 39 23.40 -5.93 0.60
N PHE A 40 22.52 -5.73 -0.38
CA PHE A 40 21.13 -6.22 -0.37
C PHE A 40 20.87 -7.37 -1.35
N GLN A 41 21.88 -7.79 -2.11
CA GLN A 41 21.79 -8.89 -3.07
C GLN A 41 23.10 -9.67 -3.19
N GLY A 42 22.99 -10.92 -3.65
CA GLY A 42 24.12 -11.81 -3.96
C GLY A 42 25.03 -12.06 -2.76
N HIS A 43 26.27 -12.43 -3.05
CA HIS A 43 27.26 -12.82 -2.02
C HIS A 43 27.51 -11.74 -0.95
N ALA A 44 27.42 -10.44 -1.33
CA ALA A 44 27.57 -9.36 -0.35
C ALA A 44 26.44 -9.34 0.70
N PHE A 45 25.23 -9.78 0.32
CA PHE A 45 24.12 -9.91 1.26
C PHE A 45 24.26 -11.15 2.13
N GLU A 46 24.74 -12.27 1.57
CA GLU A 46 25.07 -13.47 2.35
C GLU A 46 26.09 -13.16 3.44
N ILE A 47 27.15 -12.40 3.14
CA ILE A 47 28.13 -11.93 4.13
C ILE A 47 27.44 -11.11 5.23
N ALA A 48 26.55 -10.20 4.87
CA ALA A 48 25.81 -9.39 5.84
C ALA A 48 24.90 -10.26 6.75
N VAL A 49 24.31 -11.32 6.19
CA VAL A 49 23.49 -12.28 6.95
C VAL A 49 24.36 -13.15 7.86
N GLU A 50 25.53 -13.60 7.40
CA GLU A 50 26.49 -14.32 8.25
C GLU A 50 26.91 -13.46 9.46
N GLU A 51 27.24 -12.20 9.23
CA GLU A 51 27.56 -11.22 10.27
C GLU A 51 26.41 -11.03 11.28
N HIS A 52 25.18 -11.04 10.77
CA HIS A 52 23.97 -10.95 11.59
C HIS A 52 23.76 -12.16 12.48
N LEU A 53 23.89 -13.37 11.92
CA LEU A 53 23.59 -14.62 12.58
C LEU A 53 24.71 -15.10 13.51
N TYR A 54 25.97 -14.69 13.28
CA TYR A 54 27.11 -15.25 14.00
C TYR A 54 28.03 -14.21 14.65
N HIS A 55 28.11 -12.98 14.16
CA HIS A 55 29.20 -12.04 14.53
C HIS A 55 28.75 -10.77 15.25
N GLY A 56 27.45 -10.61 15.50
CA GLY A 56 26.93 -9.59 16.41
C GLY A 56 26.65 -8.25 15.74
N SER A 57 26.44 -8.27 14.42
CA SER A 57 26.07 -7.10 13.63
C SER A 57 24.60 -7.18 13.21
N PRO A 58 23.63 -6.70 14.02
CA PRO A 58 22.21 -6.76 13.66
C PRO A 58 21.93 -6.12 12.30
N LEU A 59 21.21 -6.86 11.46
CA LEU A 59 20.86 -6.46 10.11
C LEU A 59 19.38 -6.08 10.05
N GLY A 60 19.09 -5.06 9.26
CA GLY A 60 17.76 -4.71 8.82
C GLY A 60 17.67 -4.72 7.30
N VAL A 61 16.45 -4.81 6.79
CA VAL A 61 16.16 -4.79 5.36
C VAL A 61 15.04 -3.82 5.06
N TYR A 62 15.09 -3.19 3.89
CA TYR A 62 13.98 -2.48 3.29
C TYR A 62 13.29 -3.44 2.31
N PRO A 63 12.08 -3.95 2.65
CA PRO A 63 11.50 -5.09 1.93
C PRO A 63 11.16 -4.80 0.46
N LEU A 64 10.85 -3.54 0.14
CA LEU A 64 10.45 -3.16 -1.21
C LEU A 64 11.62 -3.28 -2.19
N ILE A 65 11.46 -4.13 -3.20
CA ILE A 65 12.35 -4.21 -4.34
C ILE A 65 11.88 -3.19 -5.39
N PRO A 66 12.77 -2.32 -5.89
CA PRO A 66 12.43 -1.30 -6.88
C PRO A 66 12.25 -1.93 -8.28
N SER A 67 11.07 -2.52 -8.50
CA SER A 67 10.56 -3.01 -9.79
C SER A 67 9.31 -2.23 -10.20
N ASP A 68 8.79 -2.48 -11.40
CA ASP A 68 7.53 -1.89 -11.88
C ASP A 68 6.50 -2.99 -12.24
N PRO A 69 5.49 -3.25 -11.39
CA PRO A 69 5.25 -2.65 -10.06
C PRO A 69 6.27 -3.14 -9.00
N PRO A 70 6.42 -2.43 -7.86
CA PRO A 70 7.31 -2.87 -6.78
C PRO A 70 6.92 -4.23 -6.20
N THR A 71 7.91 -5.05 -5.87
CA THR A 71 7.74 -6.42 -5.39
C THR A 71 8.35 -6.65 -4.01
N VAL A 72 7.93 -7.71 -3.33
CA VAL A 72 8.45 -8.16 -2.04
C VAL A 72 8.51 -9.69 -1.99
N TRP A 73 9.43 -10.23 -1.19
CA TRP A 73 9.52 -11.67 -0.90
C TRP A 73 8.78 -12.08 0.37
N PHE A 74 8.49 -11.12 1.24
CA PHE A 74 7.79 -11.36 2.50
C PHE A 74 6.92 -10.16 2.87
N GLY A 75 5.96 -10.41 3.75
CA GLY A 75 5.20 -9.39 4.43
C GLY A 75 5.24 -9.64 5.94
N LEU A 76 4.95 -8.59 6.71
CA LEU A 76 4.76 -8.76 8.15
C LEU A 76 3.66 -7.88 8.71
N VAL A 77 3.14 -8.25 9.89
CA VAL A 77 2.31 -7.38 10.72
C VAL A 77 3.03 -7.15 12.04
N ASP A 78 3.13 -5.89 12.47
CA ASP A 78 3.79 -5.47 13.70
C ASP A 78 2.76 -4.90 14.68
N TRP A 79 2.66 -5.57 15.84
CA TRP A 79 1.90 -5.11 16.99
C TRP A 79 2.85 -4.68 18.10
N ASP A 80 2.94 -3.37 18.31
CA ASP A 80 3.74 -2.79 19.39
C ASP A 80 2.91 -2.65 20.68
N ALA A 81 3.43 -3.16 21.80
CA ALA A 81 2.71 -3.21 23.09
C ALA A 81 2.24 -1.86 23.65
N PRO A 82 2.92 -0.72 23.45
CA PRO A 82 2.39 0.59 23.85
C PRO A 82 1.15 1.02 23.07
N ARG A 83 0.91 0.44 21.89
CA ARG A 83 -0.25 0.73 21.03
C ARG A 83 -1.34 -0.34 21.12
N ASP A 84 -0.97 -1.57 21.45
CA ASP A 84 -1.88 -2.69 21.66
C ASP A 84 -1.66 -3.33 23.03
N PRO A 85 -2.67 -3.39 23.92
CA PRO A 85 -2.51 -4.01 25.23
C PRO A 85 -2.30 -5.53 25.18
N GLU A 86 -2.62 -6.21 24.06
CA GLU A 86 -2.62 -7.68 23.95
C GLU A 86 -2.01 -8.17 22.61
N PRO A 87 -0.76 -7.79 22.28
CA PRO A 87 -0.16 -8.03 20.96
C PRO A 87 0.05 -9.51 20.65
N GLU A 88 0.28 -10.35 21.67
CA GLU A 88 0.40 -11.81 21.51
C GLU A 88 -0.91 -12.43 21.04
N ARG A 89 -2.05 -11.98 21.58
CA ARG A 89 -3.37 -12.46 21.14
C ARG A 89 -3.65 -12.06 19.70
N GLN A 90 -3.30 -10.84 19.30
CA GLN A 90 -3.47 -10.41 17.91
C GLN A 90 -2.67 -11.26 16.94
N ALA A 91 -1.39 -11.50 17.26
CA ALA A 91 -0.53 -12.38 16.48
C ALA A 91 -1.14 -13.80 16.37
N ALA A 92 -1.67 -14.35 17.46
CA ALA A 92 -2.33 -15.66 17.46
C ALA A 92 -3.60 -15.68 16.60
N ASN A 93 -4.46 -14.67 16.70
CA ASN A 93 -5.71 -14.57 15.93
C ASN A 93 -5.43 -14.45 14.43
N VAL A 94 -4.50 -13.59 14.03
CA VAL A 94 -4.11 -13.44 12.61
C VAL A 94 -3.41 -14.69 12.09
N THR A 95 -2.59 -15.36 12.91
CA THR A 95 -2.01 -16.68 12.55
C THR A 95 -3.11 -17.70 12.28
N ALA A 96 -4.14 -17.76 13.13
CA ALA A 96 -5.27 -18.68 12.94
C ALA A 96 -6.07 -18.35 11.68
N ALA A 97 -6.31 -17.06 11.39
CA ALA A 97 -6.95 -16.61 10.17
C ALA A 97 -6.18 -17.03 8.92
N LEU A 98 -4.86 -16.79 8.88
CA LEU A 98 -4.00 -17.21 7.76
C LEU A 98 -3.96 -18.73 7.59
N LYS A 99 -3.90 -19.47 8.70
CA LYS A 99 -3.92 -20.94 8.70
C LYS A 99 -5.21 -21.49 8.07
N HIS A 100 -6.34 -20.81 8.20
CA HIS A 100 -7.60 -21.21 7.56
C HIS A 100 -7.47 -21.27 6.03
N PHE A 101 -6.63 -20.41 5.43
CA PHE A 101 -6.33 -20.40 4.00
C PHE A 101 -5.17 -21.31 3.60
N GLY A 102 -4.60 -22.06 4.56
CA GLY A 102 -3.41 -22.88 4.35
C GLY A 102 -2.12 -22.07 4.29
N VAL A 103 -2.11 -20.84 4.80
CA VAL A 103 -0.90 -19.99 4.84
C VAL A 103 -0.21 -20.16 6.18
N THR A 104 1.08 -20.50 6.14
CA THR A 104 1.91 -20.59 7.34
C THR A 104 2.46 -19.21 7.68
N ALA A 105 2.29 -18.81 8.94
CA ALA A 105 2.78 -17.56 9.48
C ALA A 105 3.68 -17.83 10.69
N PHE A 106 4.68 -16.97 10.87
CA PHE A 106 5.73 -17.13 11.88
C PHE A 106 5.71 -15.95 12.85
N THR A 107 5.58 -16.21 14.15
CA THR A 107 5.45 -15.16 15.16
C THR A 107 6.81 -14.86 15.79
N GLU A 108 7.33 -13.65 15.62
CA GLU A 108 8.53 -13.16 16.30
C GLU A 108 8.18 -12.43 17.59
N VAL A 109 8.87 -12.73 18.69
CA VAL A 109 8.88 -11.85 19.86
C VAL A 109 9.78 -10.65 19.56
N SER A 110 9.24 -9.44 19.42
CA SER A 110 10.05 -8.28 19.05
C SER A 110 11.02 -7.84 20.16
N ARG A 111 12.00 -6.99 19.79
CA ARG A 111 13.02 -6.44 20.71
C ARG A 111 12.40 -5.70 21.91
N ASN A 112 11.32 -4.94 21.70
CA ASN A 112 10.75 -4.00 22.67
C ASN A 112 9.29 -4.31 23.05
N LYS A 113 8.99 -5.57 23.40
CA LYS A 113 7.68 -6.04 23.92
C LYS A 113 6.53 -6.19 22.90
N GLY A 114 6.75 -5.90 21.63
CA GLY A 114 5.79 -6.19 20.56
C GLY A 114 5.92 -7.61 19.98
N PHE A 115 5.13 -7.88 18.96
CA PHE A 115 5.18 -9.11 18.17
C PHE A 115 5.15 -8.79 16.68
N HIS A 116 5.97 -9.49 15.91
CA HIS A 116 5.86 -9.47 14.45
C HIS A 116 5.26 -10.80 13.98
N LEU A 117 4.44 -10.77 12.95
CA LEU A 117 3.99 -11.97 12.24
C LEU A 117 4.54 -11.92 10.82
N TRP A 118 5.29 -12.92 10.41
CA TRP A 118 5.96 -13.01 9.11
C TRP A 118 5.24 -14.00 8.18
N VAL A 119 5.13 -13.64 6.91
CA VAL A 119 4.66 -14.51 5.81
C VAL A 119 5.64 -14.40 4.65
N TYR A 120 6.12 -15.53 4.14
CA TYR A 120 7.12 -15.61 3.07
C TYR A 120 6.52 -16.17 1.78
N ALA A 121 6.78 -15.52 0.65
CA ALA A 121 6.27 -15.91 -0.66
C ALA A 121 7.25 -16.82 -1.42
N GLN A 122 6.72 -17.69 -2.28
CA GLN A 122 7.52 -18.61 -3.11
C GLN A 122 8.32 -17.88 -4.19
N GLU A 123 7.77 -16.76 -4.66
CA GLU A 123 8.32 -15.87 -5.69
C GLU A 123 8.07 -14.41 -5.27
N PRO A 124 8.77 -13.42 -5.88
CA PRO A 124 8.47 -12.03 -5.63
C PRO A 124 7.03 -11.71 -6.02
N VAL A 125 6.25 -11.16 -5.09
CA VAL A 125 4.87 -10.76 -5.34
C VAL A 125 4.73 -9.24 -5.31
N CYS A 126 3.69 -8.72 -5.98
CA CYS A 126 3.39 -7.28 -5.92
C CYS A 126 3.24 -6.82 -4.46
N ALA A 127 3.91 -5.72 -4.10
CA ALA A 127 3.88 -5.16 -2.76
C ALA A 127 2.44 -4.86 -2.28
N GLN A 128 1.59 -4.40 -3.20
CA GLN A 128 0.18 -4.14 -2.92
C GLN A 128 -0.60 -5.43 -2.60
N LEU A 129 -0.31 -6.52 -3.32
CA LEU A 129 -0.96 -7.81 -3.10
C LEU A 129 -0.63 -8.35 -1.70
N MET A 130 0.66 -8.42 -1.35
CA MET A 130 1.11 -8.89 -0.04
C MET A 130 0.48 -8.05 1.09
N ARG A 131 0.52 -6.72 0.95
CA ARG A 131 -0.07 -5.79 1.93
C ARG A 131 -1.58 -6.03 2.08
N ASN A 132 -2.31 -6.16 0.97
CA ASN A 132 -3.76 -6.38 0.98
C ASN A 132 -4.13 -7.70 1.65
N ALA A 133 -3.42 -8.79 1.32
CA ALA A 133 -3.65 -10.09 1.95
C ALA A 133 -3.51 -10.03 3.48
N LEU A 134 -2.45 -9.37 3.97
CA LEU A 134 -2.23 -9.23 5.42
C LEU A 134 -3.26 -8.31 6.10
N ILE A 135 -3.71 -7.24 5.43
CA ILE A 135 -4.81 -6.39 5.92
C ILE A 135 -6.10 -7.21 6.02
N ALA A 136 -6.42 -8.01 5.00
CA ALA A 136 -7.62 -8.85 4.99
C ALA A 136 -7.58 -9.88 6.12
N ALA A 137 -6.43 -10.50 6.36
CA ALA A 137 -6.22 -11.42 7.48
C ALA A 137 -6.41 -10.72 8.84
N CYS A 138 -5.93 -9.48 8.99
CA CYS A 138 -6.18 -8.68 10.19
C CYS A 138 -7.68 -8.41 10.39
N GLN A 139 -8.39 -8.02 9.32
CA GLN A 139 -9.84 -7.74 9.39
C GLN A 139 -10.64 -8.99 9.75
N LEU A 140 -10.31 -10.15 9.15
CA LEU A 140 -10.97 -11.41 9.45
C LEU A 140 -10.77 -11.84 10.92
N ALA A 141 -9.61 -11.51 11.48
CA ALA A 141 -9.25 -11.81 12.86
C ALA A 141 -9.76 -10.76 13.88
N ASP A 142 -10.45 -9.71 13.42
CA ASP A 142 -10.78 -8.51 14.22
C ASP A 142 -9.57 -7.92 14.96
N SER A 143 -8.40 -7.99 14.30
CA SER A 143 -7.14 -7.48 14.80
C SER A 143 -6.91 -6.06 14.29
N PRO A 144 -6.40 -5.13 15.13
CA PRO A 144 -6.11 -3.78 14.70
C PRO A 144 -5.02 -3.77 13.61
N ILE A 145 -5.25 -2.98 12.56
CA ILE A 145 -4.32 -2.78 11.45
C ILE A 145 -3.36 -1.65 11.84
N LEU A 146 -2.40 -1.94 12.71
CA LEU A 146 -1.43 -0.94 13.19
C LEU A 146 -0.32 -0.71 12.16
N GLU A 147 0.58 -1.69 11.99
CA GLU A 147 1.71 -1.60 11.08
C GLU A 147 1.83 -2.87 10.23
N VAL A 148 1.29 -2.84 9.02
CA VAL A 148 1.45 -3.91 8.02
C VAL A 148 2.61 -3.56 7.08
N TYR A 149 3.47 -4.52 6.77
CA TYR A 149 4.55 -4.40 5.80
C TYR A 149 4.27 -5.21 4.53
N PRO A 150 4.64 -4.69 3.34
CA PRO A 150 5.36 -3.44 3.14
C PRO A 150 4.51 -2.21 3.51
N LYS A 151 5.08 -1.28 4.30
CA LYS A 151 4.35 -0.13 4.89
C LYS A 151 3.87 0.87 3.85
N GLN A 152 4.55 0.88 2.71
CA GLN A 152 4.16 1.55 1.48
C GLN A 152 4.28 0.55 0.33
N VAL A 153 3.53 0.78 -0.74
CA VAL A 153 3.52 -0.10 -1.93
C VAL A 153 4.27 0.50 -3.12
N ALA A 154 4.72 1.74 -2.97
CA ALA A 154 5.52 2.48 -3.94
C ALA A 154 6.53 3.36 -3.18
N LEU A 155 7.67 3.62 -3.81
CA LEU A 155 8.67 4.55 -3.28
C LEU A 155 8.30 5.98 -3.71
N SER A 156 8.04 6.88 -2.75
CA SER A 156 7.56 8.24 -3.02
C SER A 156 8.67 9.27 -3.31
N GLY A 157 9.81 8.86 -3.87
CA GLY A 157 10.92 9.75 -4.21
C GLY A 157 12.27 9.28 -3.64
N LYS A 158 13.03 10.19 -3.01
CA LYS A 158 14.38 9.88 -2.47
C LYS A 158 14.28 9.09 -1.16
N GLY A 159 14.52 7.79 -1.21
CA GLY A 159 14.63 6.93 -0.03
C GLY A 159 14.38 5.46 -0.33
N PHE A 160 14.60 4.60 0.67
CA PHE A 160 14.42 3.13 0.55
C PHE A 160 13.07 2.65 1.09
N GLY A 161 12.22 3.59 1.54
CA GLY A 161 10.99 3.29 2.24
C GLY A 161 11.22 2.99 3.73
N ASN A 162 10.44 2.05 4.27
CA ASN A 162 10.44 1.68 5.69
C ASN A 162 11.17 0.34 5.84
N GLY A 163 12.19 0.32 6.69
CA GLY A 163 12.95 -0.88 6.98
C GLY A 163 12.39 -1.64 8.17
N ILE A 164 12.76 -2.91 8.26
CA ILE A 164 12.46 -3.81 9.37
C ILE A 164 13.76 -4.45 9.86
N ARG A 165 13.84 -4.80 11.14
CA ARG A 165 14.96 -5.58 11.69
C ARG A 165 14.73 -7.05 11.42
N LEU A 166 15.79 -7.78 11.10
CA LEU A 166 15.69 -9.22 10.90
C LEU A 166 15.69 -9.97 12.25
N PRO A 167 15.01 -11.14 12.32
CA PRO A 167 15.03 -12.00 13.50
C PRO A 167 16.38 -12.71 13.64
N TYR A 168 16.66 -13.23 14.82
CA TYR A 168 17.88 -13.98 15.14
C TYR A 168 19.22 -13.23 15.01
N PRO A 169 19.36 -11.93 15.39
CA PRO A 169 20.69 -11.37 15.55
C PRO A 169 21.44 -12.15 16.63
N SER A 170 22.71 -12.48 16.42
CA SER A 170 23.50 -13.16 17.46
C SER A 170 23.69 -12.32 18.74
N SER A 171 23.47 -11.01 18.65
CA SER A 171 23.45 -10.08 19.78
C SER A 171 22.06 -9.93 20.43
N ALA A 172 21.08 -10.78 20.10
CA ALA A 172 19.74 -10.73 20.68
C ALA A 172 19.78 -10.91 22.20
N VAL A 173 18.90 -10.19 22.89
CA VAL A 173 18.62 -10.47 24.30
C VAL A 173 17.90 -11.81 24.41
N GLU A 174 18.19 -12.59 25.45
CA GLU A 174 17.55 -13.89 25.69
C GLU A 174 16.02 -13.80 25.60
N GLY A 175 15.42 -14.71 24.82
CA GLY A 175 13.98 -14.77 24.60
C GLY A 175 13.40 -13.71 23.65
N ARG A 176 14.23 -12.88 23.01
CA ARG A 176 13.82 -11.81 22.08
C ARG A 176 14.34 -12.07 20.67
N GLN A 177 13.60 -11.57 19.69
CA GLN A 177 13.87 -11.70 18.26
C GLN A 177 14.00 -13.16 17.81
N LEU A 178 13.23 -14.04 18.45
CA LEU A 178 13.11 -15.45 18.14
C LEU A 178 11.76 -15.72 17.50
N ILE A 179 11.74 -16.58 16.49
CA ILE A 179 10.51 -17.01 15.81
C ILE A 179 9.87 -18.17 16.57
N ARG A 180 8.54 -18.13 16.61
CA ARG A 180 7.66 -19.17 17.12
C ARG A 180 6.73 -19.69 16.03
N LEU A 181 6.44 -20.98 16.10
CA LEU A 181 5.36 -21.63 15.36
C LEU A 181 4.40 -22.25 16.38
N GLY A 182 3.30 -21.55 16.64
CA GLY A 182 2.43 -21.87 17.78
C GLY A 182 3.16 -21.65 19.11
N SER A 183 3.14 -22.65 19.99
CA SER A 183 3.82 -22.59 21.29
C SER A 183 5.33 -22.91 21.23
N TRP A 184 5.85 -23.30 20.06
CA TRP A 184 7.23 -23.74 19.92
C TRP A 184 8.12 -22.61 19.45
N THR A 185 9.16 -22.29 20.22
CA THR A 185 10.26 -21.40 19.79
C THR A 185 11.22 -22.21 18.91
N LEU A 186 11.45 -21.75 17.69
CA LEU A 186 12.33 -22.41 16.73
C LEU A 186 13.77 -21.93 16.88
N THR A 187 14.73 -22.82 16.67
CA THR A 187 16.11 -22.45 16.31
C THR A 187 16.14 -21.77 14.93
N VAL A 188 17.21 -21.04 14.60
CA VAL A 188 17.34 -20.44 13.27
C VAL A 188 17.33 -21.50 12.16
N GLN A 189 17.92 -22.68 12.40
CA GLN A 189 17.93 -23.81 11.48
C GLN A 189 16.51 -24.35 11.22
N GLU A 190 15.74 -24.59 12.29
CA GLU A 190 14.36 -25.07 12.19
C GLU A 190 13.48 -24.03 11.49
N PHE A 191 13.61 -22.76 11.88
CA PHE A 191 12.88 -21.66 11.27
C PHE A 191 13.14 -21.58 9.76
N VAL A 192 14.40 -21.51 9.33
CA VAL A 192 14.72 -21.37 7.89
C VAL A 192 14.21 -22.57 7.11
N LYS A 193 14.41 -23.79 7.63
CA LYS A 193 13.91 -25.01 7.00
C LYS A 193 12.40 -24.97 6.82
N GLU A 194 11.65 -24.67 7.88
CA GLU A 194 10.19 -24.64 7.81
C GLU A 194 9.69 -23.48 6.95
N ALA A 195 10.26 -22.29 7.10
CA ALA A 195 9.89 -21.11 6.32
C ALA A 195 10.12 -21.32 4.83
N MET A 196 11.23 -21.94 4.42
CA MET A 196 11.51 -22.28 3.02
C MET A 196 10.51 -23.28 2.44
N ALA A 197 10.11 -24.28 3.24
CA ALA A 197 9.18 -25.32 2.84
C ALA A 197 7.72 -24.84 2.79
N SER A 198 7.35 -23.87 3.64
CA SER A 198 5.98 -23.41 3.82
C SER A 198 5.66 -22.07 3.13
N ARG A 199 6.51 -21.64 2.18
CA ARG A 199 6.30 -20.38 1.44
C ARG A 199 4.95 -20.40 0.73
N VAL A 200 4.25 -19.29 0.80
CA VAL A 200 2.91 -19.12 0.21
C VAL A 200 3.01 -18.82 -1.29
N SER A 201 2.10 -19.41 -2.07
CA SER A 201 1.98 -19.09 -3.49
C SER A 201 1.25 -17.76 -3.70
N LYS A 202 1.43 -17.16 -4.87
CA LYS A 202 0.75 -15.91 -5.24
C LYS A 202 -0.78 -16.07 -5.22
N GLU A 203 -1.30 -17.18 -5.71
CA GLU A 203 -2.74 -17.47 -5.80
C GLU A 203 -3.40 -17.49 -4.42
N LYS A 204 -2.70 -18.01 -3.41
CA LYS A 204 -3.20 -18.00 -2.03
C LYS A 204 -3.23 -16.61 -1.43
N LEU A 205 -2.26 -15.76 -1.77
CA LEU A 205 -2.31 -14.34 -1.39
C LEU A 205 -3.46 -13.62 -2.09
N GLU A 206 -3.76 -13.93 -3.35
CA GLU A 206 -4.90 -13.39 -4.09
C GLU A 206 -6.23 -13.82 -3.48
N GLU A 207 -6.38 -15.09 -3.09
CA GLU A 207 -7.56 -15.62 -2.39
C GLU A 207 -7.86 -14.84 -1.10
N ILE A 208 -6.84 -14.58 -0.28
CA ILE A 208 -6.99 -13.81 0.96
C ILE A 208 -7.27 -12.34 0.66
N ALA A 209 -6.53 -11.73 -0.28
CA ALA A 209 -6.70 -10.33 -0.63
C ALA A 209 -8.09 -10.04 -1.21
N ALA A 210 -8.73 -11.01 -1.86
CA ALA A 210 -10.09 -10.91 -2.38
C ALA A 210 -11.17 -10.81 -1.29
N LEU A 211 -10.85 -11.11 -0.03
CA LEU A 211 -11.74 -10.88 1.12
C LEU A 211 -11.89 -9.40 1.46
N LEU A 212 -10.90 -8.58 1.09
CA LEU A 212 -11.09 -7.15 1.18
C LEU A 212 -12.25 -6.77 0.26
N PRO A 213 -13.18 -5.92 0.71
CA PRO A 213 -14.06 -5.26 -0.23
C PRO A 213 -13.17 -4.66 -1.31
N SER A 214 -13.49 -4.90 -2.58
CA SER A 214 -12.84 -4.17 -3.67
C SER A 214 -12.79 -2.71 -3.25
N PRO A 215 -11.61 -2.04 -3.31
CA PRO A 215 -11.53 -0.66 -2.90
C PRO A 215 -12.65 0.07 -3.63
N THR A 216 -13.61 0.65 -2.89
CA THR A 216 -14.32 1.81 -3.42
C THR A 216 -13.19 2.75 -3.77
N LEU A 217 -12.92 2.89 -5.08
CA LEU A 217 -11.81 3.68 -5.58
C LEU A 217 -11.79 4.97 -4.76
N PRO A 218 -10.72 5.25 -4.01
CA PRO A 218 -10.65 6.50 -3.29
C PRO A 218 -10.92 7.59 -4.32
N PRO A 219 -11.77 8.58 -4.02
CA PRO A 219 -12.04 9.64 -4.96
C PRO A 219 -10.69 10.15 -5.46
N SER A 220 -10.51 10.13 -6.79
CA SER A 220 -9.31 10.62 -7.47
C SER A 220 -8.82 11.86 -6.73
N PRO A 221 -7.55 11.91 -6.29
CA PRO A 221 -7.08 12.96 -5.41
C PRO A 221 -7.50 14.29 -6.00
N VAL A 222 -8.37 15.00 -5.26
CA VAL A 222 -8.88 16.30 -5.69
C VAL A 222 -7.65 17.16 -5.91
N VAL A 223 -7.33 17.42 -7.18
CA VAL A 223 -6.28 18.35 -7.56
C VAL A 223 -6.73 19.68 -6.97
N LYS A 224 -6.16 20.06 -5.83
CA LYS A 224 -6.41 21.37 -5.24
C LYS A 224 -5.85 22.41 -6.22
N ARG A 225 -6.71 22.91 -7.11
CA ARG A 225 -6.40 24.03 -8.00
C ARG A 225 -6.13 25.28 -7.15
N ARG A 226 -5.21 26.13 -7.61
CA ARG A 226 -4.92 27.39 -6.92
C ARG A 226 -6.12 28.31 -7.06
N ARG A 227 -6.35 29.19 -6.08
CA ARG A 227 -7.47 30.15 -6.07
C ARG A 227 -7.56 30.98 -7.37
N SER A 228 -6.42 31.25 -8.01
CA SER A 228 -6.30 31.96 -9.30
C SER A 228 -6.92 31.25 -10.51
N ASP A 229 -7.22 29.95 -10.41
CA ASP A 229 -7.83 29.18 -11.49
C ASP A 229 -9.37 29.20 -11.43
N MET A 230 -9.95 29.55 -10.27
CA MET A 230 -11.40 29.65 -10.10
C MET A 230 -11.99 30.88 -10.77
N ASP A 231 -11.25 31.99 -10.79
CA ASP A 231 -11.67 33.26 -11.42
C ASP A 231 -11.84 33.15 -12.96
N LYS A 232 -11.35 32.06 -13.56
CA LYS A 232 -11.44 31.79 -15.00
C LYS A 232 -12.67 30.95 -15.39
N LEU A 233 -13.41 30.45 -14.41
CA LEU A 233 -14.62 29.66 -14.65
C LEU A 233 -15.82 30.59 -14.91
N PRO A 234 -16.88 30.12 -15.60
CA PRO A 234 -18.11 30.88 -15.73
C PRO A 234 -18.71 31.25 -14.37
N VAL A 235 -19.28 32.45 -14.26
CA VAL A 235 -19.96 32.92 -13.02
C VAL A 235 -20.97 31.89 -12.48
N PRO A 236 -21.83 31.25 -13.30
CA PRO A 236 -22.74 30.22 -12.79
C PRO A 236 -22.04 29.01 -12.16
N VAL A 237 -20.88 28.61 -12.70
CA VAL A 237 -20.07 27.50 -12.13
C VAL A 237 -19.47 27.92 -10.79
N GLN A 238 -18.98 29.16 -10.69
CA GLN A 238 -18.45 29.70 -9.44
C GLN A 238 -19.54 29.78 -8.36
N GLU A 239 -20.70 30.34 -8.69
CA GLU A 239 -21.85 30.45 -7.78
C GLU A 239 -22.33 29.08 -7.31
N MET A 240 -22.45 28.11 -8.21
CA MET A 240 -22.84 26.75 -7.84
C MET A 240 -21.79 26.07 -6.94
N LEU A 241 -20.49 26.26 -7.20
CA LEU A 241 -19.44 25.72 -6.32
C LEU A 241 -19.46 26.35 -4.93
N GLU A 242 -19.77 27.64 -4.83
CA GLU A 242 -19.77 28.40 -3.57
C GLU A 242 -21.05 28.24 -2.75
N HIS A 243 -22.22 28.24 -3.41
CA HIS A 243 -23.53 28.32 -2.77
C HIS A 243 -24.39 27.05 -2.95
N GLY A 244 -23.97 26.11 -3.80
CA GLY A 244 -24.66 24.84 -4.00
C GLY A 244 -25.65 24.84 -5.17
N PRO A 245 -26.51 23.81 -5.28
CA PRO A 245 -27.38 23.61 -6.43
C PRO A 245 -28.48 24.66 -6.55
N ILE A 246 -28.82 24.98 -7.79
CA ILE A 246 -30.00 25.76 -8.13
C ILE A 246 -31.16 24.77 -8.31
N GLY A 247 -31.97 24.59 -7.25
CA GLY A 247 -33.13 23.70 -7.22
C GLY A 247 -32.96 22.42 -6.38
N ASP A 248 -34.05 21.66 -6.23
CA ASP A 248 -34.13 20.51 -5.31
C ASP A 248 -33.71 19.17 -5.94
N ASP A 249 -33.67 19.08 -7.27
CA ASP A 249 -33.31 17.83 -7.96
C ASP A 249 -31.82 17.72 -8.21
N ARG A 250 -31.17 16.82 -7.46
CA ARG A 250 -29.73 16.57 -7.51
C ARG A 250 -29.24 16.14 -8.90
N SER A 251 -30.08 15.48 -9.70
CA SER A 251 -29.71 15.02 -11.03
C SER A 251 -29.66 16.17 -12.03
N ALA A 252 -30.69 17.01 -12.00
CA ALA A 252 -30.82 18.20 -12.80
C ALA A 252 -29.72 19.20 -12.44
N SER A 253 -29.44 19.41 -11.15
CA SER A 253 -28.40 20.37 -10.73
C SER A 253 -27.00 19.97 -11.20
N LEU A 254 -26.63 18.68 -11.12
CA LEU A 254 -25.33 18.21 -11.61
C LEU A 254 -25.24 18.27 -13.14
N PHE A 255 -26.33 17.99 -13.84
CA PHE A 255 -26.40 18.11 -15.29
C PHE A 255 -26.30 19.56 -15.75
N THR A 256 -27.01 20.49 -15.09
CA THR A 256 -26.90 21.94 -15.33
C THR A 256 -25.48 22.44 -15.10
N PHE A 257 -24.82 21.97 -14.04
CA PHE A 257 -23.42 22.27 -13.78
C PHE A 257 -22.51 21.81 -14.93
N ALA A 258 -22.73 20.60 -15.46
CA ALA A 258 -22.01 20.07 -16.61
C ALA A 258 -22.28 20.90 -17.89
N CYS A 259 -23.53 21.34 -18.12
CA CYS A 259 -23.87 22.20 -19.26
C CYS A 259 -23.16 23.55 -19.22
N HIS A 260 -22.99 24.16 -18.03
CA HIS A 260 -22.24 25.41 -17.91
C HIS A 260 -20.75 25.23 -18.23
N LEU A 261 -20.14 24.12 -17.81
CA LEU A 261 -18.75 23.79 -18.16
C LEU A 261 -18.60 23.52 -19.67
N ALA A 262 -19.50 22.72 -20.24
CA ALA A 262 -19.48 22.40 -21.67
C ALA A 262 -19.70 23.65 -22.55
N GLY A 263 -20.65 24.52 -22.17
CA GLY A 263 -20.90 25.79 -22.87
C GLY A 263 -19.75 26.80 -22.79
N HIS A 264 -18.89 26.68 -21.78
CA HIS A 264 -17.64 27.45 -21.68
C HIS A 264 -16.51 26.87 -22.55
N GLY A 265 -16.70 25.67 -23.11
CA GLY A 265 -15.67 24.97 -23.86
C GLY A 265 -14.62 24.29 -22.97
N GLU A 266 -14.95 23.97 -21.72
CA GLU A 266 -14.04 23.21 -20.87
C GLU A 266 -13.81 21.81 -21.46
N ALA A 267 -12.54 21.42 -21.56
CA ALA A 267 -12.19 20.05 -21.92
C ALA A 267 -12.64 19.09 -20.82
N LYS A 268 -13.01 17.87 -21.21
CA LYS A 268 -13.52 16.82 -20.31
C LYS A 268 -12.57 16.58 -19.14
N GLU A 269 -11.26 16.59 -19.38
CA GLU A 269 -10.22 16.41 -18.37
C GLU A 269 -10.21 17.52 -17.31
N SER A 270 -10.65 18.73 -17.67
CA SER A 270 -10.82 19.87 -16.76
C SER A 270 -12.19 19.90 -16.09
N ALA A 271 -13.23 19.42 -16.77
CA ALA A 271 -14.60 19.46 -16.29
C ALA A 271 -14.89 18.38 -15.24
N LEU A 272 -14.40 17.15 -15.43
CA LEU A 272 -14.68 16.04 -14.51
C LEU A 272 -14.25 16.30 -13.06
N PRO A 273 -13.06 16.86 -12.78
CA PRO A 273 -12.69 17.23 -11.40
C PRO A 273 -13.64 18.24 -10.75
N LEU A 274 -14.18 19.19 -11.52
CA LEU A 274 -15.12 20.20 -11.01
C LEU A 274 -16.50 19.57 -10.73
N MET A 275 -16.94 18.65 -11.60
CA MET A 275 -18.18 17.90 -11.40
C MET A 275 -18.08 16.99 -10.17
N ILE A 276 -16.94 16.33 -9.95
CA ILE A 276 -16.67 15.54 -8.74
C ILE A 276 -16.72 16.43 -7.51
N GLN A 277 -16.03 17.57 -7.53
CA GLN A 277 -16.01 18.51 -6.41
C GLN A 277 -17.43 19.01 -6.07
N PHE A 278 -18.22 19.35 -7.08
CA PHE A 278 -19.59 19.83 -6.89
C PHE A 278 -20.51 18.74 -6.33
N ASP A 279 -20.44 17.50 -6.86
CA ASP A 279 -21.21 16.36 -6.36
C ASP A 279 -20.83 16.02 -4.91
N GLU A 280 -19.54 15.93 -4.60
CA GLU A 280 -19.06 15.63 -3.25
C GLU A 280 -19.41 16.75 -2.25
N ARG A 281 -19.39 18.02 -2.66
CA ARG A 281 -19.66 19.10 -1.73
C ARG A 281 -21.13 19.26 -1.41
N TRP A 282 -22.01 19.07 -2.40
CA TRP A 282 -23.40 19.52 -2.28
C TRP A 282 -24.46 18.45 -2.53
N LEU A 283 -24.23 17.51 -3.44
CA LEU A 283 -25.29 16.64 -3.95
C LEU A 283 -25.23 15.22 -3.38
N GLN A 284 -24.02 14.71 -3.16
CA GLN A 284 -23.74 13.36 -2.68
C GLN A 284 -24.48 12.30 -3.51
N LYS A 285 -24.60 12.50 -4.83
CA LYS A 285 -25.40 11.65 -5.72
C LYS A 285 -24.59 10.45 -6.20
N PHE A 286 -23.35 10.67 -6.63
CA PHE A 286 -22.45 9.62 -7.09
C PHE A 286 -21.25 9.44 -6.16
N SER A 287 -21.15 10.23 -5.10
CA SER A 287 -20.03 10.23 -4.14
C SER A 287 -19.67 8.87 -3.56
N THR A 288 -20.64 7.95 -3.42
CA THR A 288 -20.43 6.59 -2.87
C THR A 288 -20.50 5.47 -3.93
N ARG A 289 -20.65 5.81 -5.22
CA ARG A 289 -20.91 4.85 -6.28
C ARG A 289 -19.63 4.38 -6.98
N ALA A 290 -19.50 3.08 -7.18
CA ALA A 290 -18.38 2.47 -7.91
C ALA A 290 -18.34 2.88 -9.39
N ASP A 291 -19.49 3.21 -9.98
CA ASP A 291 -19.62 3.65 -11.38
C ASP A 291 -19.57 5.18 -11.55
N ARG A 292 -19.18 5.94 -10.51
CA ARG A 292 -19.22 7.42 -10.51
C ARG A 292 -18.55 8.02 -11.74
N ASP A 293 -17.30 7.65 -12.01
CA ASP A 293 -16.51 8.31 -13.04
C ASP A 293 -17.11 8.04 -14.43
N VAL A 294 -17.61 6.82 -14.67
CA VAL A 294 -18.35 6.45 -15.89
C VAL A 294 -19.63 7.30 -16.02
N ARG A 295 -20.38 7.49 -14.92
CA ARG A 295 -21.63 8.28 -14.94
C ARG A 295 -21.38 9.77 -15.16
N LEU A 296 -20.33 10.33 -14.56
CA LEU A 296 -19.96 11.73 -14.75
C LEU A 296 -19.42 11.96 -16.16
N ASP A 297 -18.68 11.00 -16.71
CA ASP A 297 -18.22 11.02 -18.10
C ASP A 297 -19.39 11.00 -19.09
N GLU A 298 -20.29 10.02 -18.96
CA GLU A 298 -21.52 9.93 -19.75
C GLU A 298 -22.39 11.19 -19.61
N MET A 299 -22.42 11.78 -18.41
CA MET A 299 -23.19 12.99 -18.15
C MET A 299 -22.58 14.21 -18.84
N PHE A 300 -21.25 14.34 -18.81
CA PHE A 300 -20.56 15.42 -19.49
C PHE A 300 -20.69 15.30 -21.00
N ASP A 301 -20.59 14.10 -21.56
CA ASP A 301 -20.81 13.86 -23.00
C ASP A 301 -22.23 14.24 -23.42
N LYS A 302 -23.24 13.92 -22.60
CA LYS A 302 -24.62 14.37 -22.83
C LYS A 302 -24.75 15.89 -22.74
N ALA A 303 -24.06 16.54 -21.80
CA ALA A 303 -24.07 17.99 -21.68
C ALA A 303 -23.44 18.68 -22.91
N VAL A 304 -22.33 18.14 -23.43
CA VAL A 304 -21.70 18.62 -24.68
C VAL A 304 -22.67 18.48 -25.85
N GLN A 305 -23.35 17.34 -25.97
CA GLN A 305 -24.39 17.15 -26.99
C GLN A 305 -25.52 18.16 -26.85
N GLU A 306 -26.07 18.32 -25.64
CA GLU A 306 -27.19 19.22 -25.35
C GLU A 306 -26.88 20.69 -25.67
N VAL A 307 -25.70 21.16 -25.28
CA VAL A 307 -25.22 22.51 -25.59
C VAL A 307 -25.05 22.68 -27.11
N SER A 308 -24.52 21.66 -27.79
CA SER A 308 -24.36 21.68 -29.26
C SER A 308 -25.70 21.69 -30.01
N TYR A 309 -26.71 20.99 -29.50
CA TYR A 309 -28.07 21.01 -30.06
C TYR A 309 -28.82 22.31 -29.75
N SER A 310 -28.57 22.91 -28.58
CA SER A 310 -29.22 24.15 -28.14
C SER A 310 -28.61 25.41 -28.76
N GLN A 311 -27.43 25.31 -29.39
CA GLN A 311 -26.82 26.36 -30.22
C GLN A 311 -26.73 25.93 -31.70
N PRO A 312 -27.82 26.00 -32.49
CA PRO A 312 -27.71 25.89 -33.93
C PRO A 312 -27.02 27.14 -34.49
N SER A 313 -25.75 26.97 -34.87
CA SER A 313 -24.95 27.81 -35.78
C SER A 313 -25.19 29.34 -35.74
N LEU A 314 -24.42 30.06 -34.90
CA LEU A 314 -24.15 31.49 -35.12
C LEU A 314 -22.85 31.76 -35.92
N TYR A 315 -22.16 30.72 -36.39
CA TYR A 315 -21.03 30.85 -37.31
C TYR A 315 -21.31 30.19 -38.66
N ARG A 316 -22.20 30.84 -39.43
CA ARG A 316 -22.21 30.73 -40.89
C ARG A 316 -22.30 32.12 -41.49
N LYS A 317 -21.19 32.86 -41.44
CA LYS A 317 -20.84 33.96 -42.35
C LYS A 317 -19.33 33.89 -42.57
N GLU A 318 -18.91 33.31 -43.69
CA GLU A 318 -18.67 33.98 -44.98
C GLU A 318 -17.15 34.18 -45.14
N GLN A 319 -16.50 33.22 -45.80
CA GLN A 319 -15.38 33.52 -46.70
C GLN A 319 -16.01 34.09 -47.98
N PRO A 320 -15.40 35.12 -48.58
CA PRO A 320 -14.14 34.94 -49.31
C PRO A 320 -12.90 35.38 -48.55
#